data_AF-A0A2V2YTA4-F1
#
_entry.id   AF-A0A2V2YTA4-F1
#
_cell.length_a   1.000
_cell.length_b   1.000
_cell.length_c   1.000
_cell.angle_alpha   90.00
_cell.angle_beta   90.00
_cell.angle_gamma   90.00
#
_symmetry.space_group_name_H-M   'P 1'
#
loop_
_entity.id
_entity.type
_entity.pdbx_description
1 polymer ?
#
loop_
_entity_poly.entity_id
_entity_poly.type
_entity_poly.pdbx_seq_one_letter_code
_entity_poly.pdbx_strand_id
1 'polypeptide(L)'
;MIAYWGASVLIACALLTDVRSMRIPNVLCAGAFAAALLYGVIASGGHGLLVSIIGAAAGFVPMLAMYAVRGIGAGDVKLFGALGAWLGTQQVLNLMMYSILYAGAIGLLLLAVCRLWAWPERLLNRESSTNQDNVKKRRSPVRFPFMIAVAPAAVTCWYMIWL
;
A
#
# COMPACT_ATOMS: atom_id res chain seq x y z
N MET A 1 9.07 3.73 20.39
CA MET A 1 7.72 3.21 20.73
C MET A 1 6.61 4.12 20.22
N ILE A 2 6.58 5.41 20.59
CA ILE A 2 5.56 6.37 20.13
C ILE A 2 5.44 6.46 18.61
N ALA A 3 6.57 6.44 17.90
CA ALA A 3 6.58 6.50 16.44
C ALA A 3 5.81 5.34 15.76
N TYR A 4 5.89 4.16 16.37
CA TYR A 4 5.20 2.96 15.90
C TYR A 4 3.69 3.05 16.13
N TRP A 5 3.26 3.60 17.28
CA TRP A 5 1.83 3.85 17.52
C TRP A 5 1.25 4.85 16.51
N GLY A 6 2.00 5.91 16.17
CA GLY A 6 1.61 6.86 15.12
C GLY A 6 1.48 6.18 13.75
N ALA A 7 2.46 5.36 13.38
CA ALA A 7 2.43 4.60 12.14
C ALA A 7 1.28 3.57 12.09
N SER A 8 0.97 2.87 13.19
CA SER A 8 -0.14 1.91 13.23
C SER A 8 -1.49 2.59 13.09
N VAL A 9 -1.69 3.74 13.75
CA VAL A 9 -2.91 4.55 13.59
C VAL A 9 -3.03 5.03 12.15
N LEU A 10 -1.93 5.45 11.54
CA LEU A 10 -1.90 5.86 10.14
C LEU A 10 -2.32 4.75 9.19
N ILE A 11 -1.76 3.55 9.35
CA ILE A 11 -2.11 2.38 8.54
C ILE A 11 -3.58 2.00 8.76
N ALA A 12 -4.09 2.06 9.99
CA ALA A 12 -5.49 1.79 10.28
C ALA A 12 -6.42 2.81 9.62
N CYS A 13 -6.14 4.12 9.75
CA CYS A 13 -6.89 5.18 9.09
C CYS A 13 -6.83 5.04 7.57
N ALA A 14 -5.66 4.74 7.02
CA ALA A 14 -5.48 4.52 5.59
C ALA A 14 -6.32 3.34 5.11
N LEU A 15 -6.25 2.19 5.79
CA LEU A 15 -7.05 1.00 5.50
C LEU A 15 -8.55 1.31 5.52
N LEU A 16 -9.03 1.99 6.56
CA LEU A 16 -10.43 2.40 6.67
C LEU A 16 -10.85 3.31 5.50
N THR A 17 -9.98 4.25 5.12
CA THR A 17 -10.28 5.22 4.04
C THR A 17 -10.23 4.58 2.66
N ASP A 18 -9.30 3.65 2.44
CA ASP A 18 -9.14 2.92 1.18
C ASP A 18 -10.28 1.93 0.95
N VAL A 19 -10.71 1.24 2.00
CA VAL A 19 -11.91 0.38 1.97
C VAL A 19 -13.19 1.20 1.72
N ARG A 20 -13.30 2.43 2.26
CA ARG A 20 -14.51 3.26 2.10
C ARG A 20 -14.57 4.07 0.80
N SER A 21 -13.43 4.52 0.27
CA SER A 21 -13.42 5.52 -0.82
C SER A 21 -12.42 5.23 -1.93
N MET A 22 -11.60 4.18 -1.83
CA MET A 22 -10.53 3.83 -2.78
C MET A 22 -9.63 5.03 -3.17
N ARG A 23 -9.56 6.02 -2.27
CA ARG A 23 -8.89 7.31 -2.46
C ARG A 23 -8.28 7.67 -1.12
N ILE A 24 -6.96 7.62 -1.04
CA ILE A 24 -6.24 8.11 0.14
C ILE A 24 -6.22 9.65 0.06
N PRO A 25 -6.88 10.36 0.98
CA PRO A 25 -6.91 11.82 0.95
C PRO A 25 -5.52 12.37 1.25
N ASN A 26 -5.03 13.27 0.39
CA ASN A 26 -3.73 13.93 0.55
C ASN A 26 -3.59 14.61 1.92
N VAL A 27 -4.70 15.07 2.49
CA VAL A 27 -4.75 15.73 3.81
C VAL A 27 -4.29 14.79 4.93
N LEU A 28 -4.65 13.51 4.86
CA LEU A 28 -4.23 12.52 5.85
C LEU A 28 -2.71 12.29 5.77
N CYS A 29 -2.18 12.11 4.56
CA CYS A 29 -0.74 11.96 4.36
C CYS A 29 0.05 13.21 4.75
N ALA A 30 -0.46 14.40 4.43
CA ALA A 30 0.18 15.66 4.78
C ALA A 30 0.16 15.90 6.30
N GLY A 31 -0.97 15.66 6.97
CA GLY A 31 -1.07 15.77 8.43
C GLY A 31 -0.18 14.76 9.15
N ALA A 32 -0.13 13.53 8.65
CA ALA A 32 0.76 12.49 9.12
C ALA A 32 2.24 12.86 9.01
N PHE A 33 2.64 13.39 7.84
CA PHE A 33 4.00 13.82 7.59
C PHE A 33 4.39 15.00 8.49
N ALA A 34 3.51 15.99 8.65
CA ALA A 34 3.72 17.10 9.57
C ALA A 34 3.87 16.64 11.02
N ALA A 35 3.02 15.70 11.46
CA ALA A 35 3.11 15.12 12.80
C ALA A 35 4.42 14.33 13.02
N ALA A 36 4.90 13.61 12.00
CA ALA A 36 6.22 12.95 12.04
C ALA A 36 7.36 13.96 12.18
N LEU A 37 7.35 15.06 11.41
CA LEU A 37 8.39 16.08 11.51
C LEU A 37 8.39 16.73 12.90
N LEU A 38 7.21 17.09 13.42
CA LEU A 38 7.10 17.64 14.78
C LEU A 38 7.64 16.66 15.82
N TYR A 39 7.29 15.37 15.69
CA TYR A 39 7.82 14.33 16.57
C TYR A 39 9.34 14.20 16.46
N GLY A 40 9.90 14.18 15.24
CA GLY A 40 11.34 14.12 15.00
C GLY A 40 12.08 15.31 15.63
N VAL A 41 11.53 16.52 15.50
CA VAL A 41 12.10 17.73 16.12
C VAL A 41 12.06 17.65 17.65
N ILE A 42 10.95 17.19 18.22
CA ILE A 42 10.81 17.09 19.69
C ILE A 42 11.73 15.98 20.25
N ALA A 43 11.87 14.87 19.53
CA ALA A 43 12.62 13.71 20.01
C ALA A 43 14.14 13.90 19.93
N SER A 44 14.65 14.51 18.86
CA SER A 44 16.10 14.62 18.61
C SER A 44 16.52 15.89 17.86
N GLY A 45 15.68 16.94 17.90
CA GLY A 45 16.00 18.24 17.32
C GLY A 45 16.22 18.19 15.82
N GLY A 46 17.28 18.88 15.35
CA GLY A 46 17.61 18.93 13.92
C GLY A 46 18.01 17.57 13.32
N HIS A 47 18.59 16.67 14.13
CA HIS A 47 18.96 15.33 13.65
C HIS A 47 17.71 14.47 13.39
N GLY A 48 16.70 14.55 14.25
CA GLY A 48 15.42 13.87 14.04
C GLY A 48 14.67 14.35 12.82
N LEU A 49 14.73 15.66 12.53
CA LEU A 49 14.14 16.22 11.31
C LEU A 49 14.82 15.67 10.05
N LEU A 50 16.15 15.56 10.04
CA LEU A 50 16.88 14.92 8.94
C LEU A 50 16.50 13.46 8.78
N VAL A 51 16.41 12.69 9.87
CA VAL A 51 16.01 11.28 9.83
C VAL A 51 14.59 11.13 9.28
N SER A 52 13.64 11.98 9.68
CA SER A 52 12.28 11.96 9.15
C SER A 52 12.22 12.31 7.66
N ILE A 53 13.01 13.30 7.20
CA ILE A 53 13.06 13.66 5.77
C ILE A 53 13.68 12.54 4.95
N ILE A 54 14.79 11.97 5.41
CA ILE A 54 15.48 10.87 4.72
C ILE A 54 14.59 9.63 4.69
N GLY A 55 13.94 9.29 5.81
CA GLY A 55 13.00 8.18 5.89
C GLY A 55 11.80 8.38 4.96
N ALA A 56 11.28 9.59 4.87
CA ALA A 56 10.19 9.91 3.94
C ALA A 56 10.60 9.77 2.48
N ALA A 57 11.80 10.27 2.13
CA ALA A 57 12.35 10.09 0.79
C ALA A 57 12.55 8.61 0.47
N ALA A 58 13.05 7.82 1.43
CA ALA A 58 13.23 6.38 1.28
C ALA A 58 11.91 5.62 1.07
N GLY A 59 10.80 6.06 1.68
CA GLY A 59 9.48 5.49 1.42
C GLY A 59 8.84 5.98 0.12
N PHE A 60 9.07 7.25 -0.25
CA PHE A 60 8.43 7.88 -1.40
C PHE A 60 9.08 7.51 -2.74
N VAL A 61 10.42 7.53 -2.83
CA VAL A 61 11.16 7.33 -4.09
C VAL A 61 10.92 5.96 -4.72
N PRO A 62 11.00 4.83 -3.99
CA PRO A 62 10.79 3.51 -4.59
C PRO A 62 9.33 3.31 -5.02
N MET A 63 8.39 3.82 -4.23
CA MET A 63 6.97 3.79 -4.58
C MET A 63 6.65 4.67 -5.79
N LEU A 64 7.34 5.81 -5.95
CA LEU A 64 7.23 6.64 -7.14
C LEU A 64 7.70 5.89 -8.38
N ALA A 65 8.79 5.14 -8.28
CA ALA A 65 9.25 4.28 -9.36
C ALA A 65 8.22 3.20 -9.72
N MET A 66 7.59 2.54 -8.74
CA MET A 66 6.50 1.59 -8.99
C MET A 66 5.24 2.25 -9.57
N TYR A 67 4.94 3.48 -9.16
CA TYR A 67 3.86 4.29 -9.72
C TYR A 67 4.11 4.62 -11.20
N ALA A 68 5.34 4.93 -11.58
CA ALA A 68 5.71 5.17 -12.98
C ALA A 68 5.47 3.94 -13.86
N VAL A 69 5.65 2.73 -13.31
CA VAL A 69 5.33 1.45 -13.98
C VAL A 69 3.82 1.16 -13.98
N ARG A 70 2.97 2.08 -13.49
CA ARG A 70 1.50 1.94 -13.35
C ARG A 70 1.07 0.76 -12.47
N GLY A 71 1.96 0.26 -11.61
CA GLY A 71 1.68 -0.88 -10.74
C GLY A 71 0.84 -0.53 -9.50
N ILE A 72 0.94 0.70 -9.00
CA ILE A 72 0.40 1.14 -7.69
C ILE A 72 -0.34 2.48 -7.84
N GLY A 73 -1.25 2.80 -6.93
CA GLY A 73 -1.97 4.08 -6.90
C GLY A 73 -1.11 5.24 -6.41
N ALA A 74 -1.35 6.45 -6.92
CA ALA A 74 -0.65 7.66 -6.46
C ALA A 74 -0.87 7.98 -4.96
N GLY A 75 -1.93 7.43 -4.36
CA GLY A 75 -2.21 7.56 -2.94
C GLY A 75 -1.20 6.79 -2.08
N ASP A 76 -0.88 5.55 -2.47
CA ASP A 76 0.00 4.66 -1.70
C ASP A 76 1.42 5.23 -1.64
N VAL A 77 1.89 5.86 -2.71
CA VAL A 77 3.19 6.54 -2.75
C VAL A 77 3.32 7.60 -1.65
N LYS A 78 2.28 8.41 -1.46
CA LYS A 78 2.27 9.47 -0.44
C LYS A 78 2.16 8.90 0.96
N LEU A 79 1.41 7.80 1.12
CA LEU A 79 1.30 7.10 2.38
C LEU A 79 2.67 6.56 2.82
N PHE A 80 3.39 5.86 1.95
CA PHE A 80 4.71 5.33 2.27
C PHE A 80 5.74 6.43 2.55
N GLY A 81 5.63 7.59 1.89
CA GLY A 81 6.40 8.77 2.28
C GLY A 81 6.10 9.23 3.71
N ALA A 82 4.83 9.32 4.10
CA ALA A 82 4.45 9.68 5.47
C ALA A 82 4.88 8.61 6.50
N LEU A 83 4.71 7.32 6.18
CA LEU A 83 5.17 6.21 7.03
C LEU A 83 6.69 6.21 7.18
N GLY A 84 7.42 6.53 6.11
CA GLY A 84 8.87 6.69 6.14
C GLY A 84 9.33 7.80 7.08
N ALA A 85 8.57 8.90 7.17
CA ALA A 85 8.86 9.98 8.10
C ALA A 85 8.69 9.57 9.57
N TRP A 86 7.73 8.68 9.86
CA TRP A 86 7.45 8.15 11.19
C TRP A 86 8.41 7.03 11.60
N LEU A 87 8.58 6.04 10.72
CA LEU A 87 9.27 4.80 11.03
C LEU A 87 10.80 4.89 10.80
N GLY A 88 11.23 5.78 9.91
CA GLY A 88 12.61 5.86 9.45
C GLY A 88 12.89 4.94 8.24
N THR A 89 14.09 5.10 7.69
CA THR A 89 14.51 4.49 6.42
C THR A 89 14.47 2.97 6.41
N GLN A 90 15.04 2.32 7.43
CA GLN A 90 15.20 0.86 7.43
C GLN A 90 13.85 0.16 7.59
N GLN A 91 13.00 0.68 8.47
CA GLN A 91 11.69 0.13 8.80
C GLN A 91 10.71 0.30 7.64
N VAL A 92 10.71 1.47 6.97
CA VAL A 92 9.80 1.68 5.83
C VAL A 92 10.19 0.80 4.64
N LEU A 93 11.48 0.55 4.41
CA LEU A 93 11.94 -0.37 3.37
C LEU A 93 11.55 -1.82 3.67
N ASN A 94 11.69 -2.27 4.92
CA ASN A 94 11.22 -3.59 5.34
C ASN A 94 9.70 -3.73 5.14
N LEU A 95 8.93 -2.75 5.61
CA LEU A 95 7.48 -2.71 5.44
C LEU A 95 7.09 -2.76 3.96
N MET A 96 7.78 -1.99 3.12
CA MET A 96 7.57 -1.97 1.68
C MET A 96 7.87 -3.34 1.06
N MET A 97 9.01 -3.95 1.39
CA MET A 97 9.39 -5.27 0.89
C MET A 97 8.33 -6.33 1.24
N TYR A 98 7.91 -6.41 2.50
CA TYR A 98 6.85 -7.33 2.92
C TYR A 98 5.53 -7.03 2.19
N SER A 99 5.14 -5.76 2.07
CA SER A 99 3.90 -5.39 1.38
C SER A 99 3.88 -5.82 -0.09
N ILE A 100 5.00 -5.68 -0.81
CA ILE A 100 5.12 -6.10 -2.20
C ILE A 100 5.04 -7.63 -2.30
N LEU A 101 5.69 -8.36 -1.38
CA LEU A 101 5.62 -9.82 -1.34
C LEU A 101 4.18 -10.32 -1.10
N TYR A 102 3.48 -9.74 -0.12
CA TYR A 102 2.07 -10.09 0.15
C TYR A 102 1.16 -9.71 -1.02
N ALA A 103 1.35 -8.54 -1.63
CA ALA A 103 0.57 -8.10 -2.79
C ALA A 103 0.79 -9.04 -3.98
N GLY A 104 2.04 -9.45 -4.24
CA GLY A 104 2.39 -10.41 -5.28
C GLY A 104 1.77 -11.79 -5.02
N ALA A 105 1.84 -12.29 -3.79
CA ALA A 105 1.25 -13.57 -3.41
C ALA A 105 -0.27 -13.59 -3.59
N ILE A 106 -0.97 -12.54 -3.12
CA ILE A 106 -2.42 -12.39 -3.27
C ILE A 106 -2.80 -12.29 -4.76
N GLY A 107 -2.06 -11.51 -5.54
CA GLY A 107 -2.28 -11.37 -6.99
C GLY A 107 -2.11 -12.69 -7.73
N LEU A 108 -1.08 -13.47 -7.39
CA LEU A 108 -0.84 -14.80 -7.98
C LEU A 108 -1.94 -15.79 -7.61
N LEU A 109 -2.39 -15.78 -6.35
CA LEU A 109 -3.47 -16.64 -5.86
C LEU A 109 -4.80 -16.32 -6.57
N LEU A 110 -5.15 -15.03 -6.68
CA LEU A 110 -6.33 -14.59 -7.45
C LEU A 110 -6.25 -15.04 -8.92
N LEU A 111 -5.08 -14.90 -9.55
CA LEU A 111 -4.89 -15.33 -10.94
C LEU A 111 -5.03 -16.84 -11.10
N ALA A 112 -4.49 -17.63 -10.16
CA ALA A 112 -4.64 -19.08 -10.13
C ALA A 112 -6.10 -19.51 -9.94
N VAL A 113 -6.80 -18.93 -8.97
CA VAL A 113 -8.22 -19.22 -8.70
C VAL A 113 -9.09 -18.85 -9.89
N CYS A 114 -8.89 -17.66 -10.48
CA CYS A 114 -9.62 -17.26 -11.69
C CYS A 114 -9.35 -18.19 -12.87
N ARG A 115 -8.12 -18.71 -13.01
CA ARG A 115 -7.78 -19.64 -14.11
C ARG A 115 -8.43 -21.01 -13.92
N LEU A 116 -8.53 -21.49 -12.69
CA LEU A 116 -9.21 -22.75 -12.32
C LEU A 116 -10.74 -22.64 -12.49
N TRP A 117 -11.34 -21.51 -12.08
CA TRP A 117 -12.78 -21.28 -12.17
C TRP A 117 -13.26 -20.96 -13.60
N ALA A 118 -12.41 -20.36 -14.43
CA ALA A 118 -12.75 -20.01 -15.82
C ALA A 118 -12.55 -21.16 -16.83
N TRP A 119 -12.08 -22.34 -16.39
CA TRP A 119 -11.94 -23.53 -17.24
C TRP A 119 -13.28 -24.16 -17.68
N PRO A 120 -14.30 -24.36 -16.80
CA PRO A 120 -15.55 -25.02 -17.20
C PRO A 120 -16.46 -24.17 -18.11
N GLU A 121 -16.51 -22.85 -17.95
CA GLU A 121 -17.42 -22.00 -18.75
C GLU A 121 -17.00 -21.79 -20.21
N ARG A 122 -15.71 -21.98 -20.54
CA ARG A 122 -15.21 -21.82 -21.91
C ARG A 122 -15.67 -22.93 -22.86
N LEU A 123 -16.14 -24.05 -22.32
CA LEU A 123 -16.64 -25.19 -23.10
C LEU A 123 -18.15 -25.08 -23.39
N LEU A 124 -18.92 -24.39 -22.55
CA LEU A 124 -20.38 -24.28 -22.71
C LEU A 124 -20.84 -23.02 -23.48
N ASN A 125 -19.99 -22.00 -23.65
CA ASN A 125 -20.41 -20.69 -24.17
C ASN A 125 -19.82 -20.34 -25.55
N ARG A 126 -19.79 -21.32 -26.47
CA ARG A 126 -19.23 -21.17 -27.83
C ARG A 126 -20.20 -20.56 -28.86
N GLU A 127 -21.48 -20.37 -28.52
CA GLU A 127 -22.50 -19.87 -29.47
C GLU A 127 -22.88 -18.38 -29.34
N SER A 128 -22.42 -17.65 -28.32
CA SER A 128 -22.87 -16.26 -28.06
C SER A 128 -21.86 -15.17 -28.47
N SER A 129 -21.14 -15.36 -29.58
CA SER A 129 -20.03 -14.50 -30.02
C SER A 129 -20.39 -13.04 -30.34
N THR A 130 -21.67 -12.68 -30.48
CA THR A 130 -22.07 -11.32 -30.89
C THR A 130 -22.31 -10.35 -29.71
N ASN A 131 -22.35 -10.82 -28.45
CA ASN A 131 -22.63 -9.96 -27.28
C ASN A 131 -21.42 -9.76 -26.32
N GLN A 132 -20.28 -10.37 -26.62
CA GLN A 132 -19.08 -10.34 -25.76
C GLN A 132 -18.39 -8.95 -25.72
N ASP A 133 -18.53 -8.14 -26.76
CA ASP A 133 -17.89 -6.82 -26.82
C ASP A 133 -18.51 -5.81 -25.84
N ASN A 134 -19.81 -5.95 -25.54
CA ASN A 134 -20.48 -5.13 -24.52
C ASN A 134 -20.22 -5.63 -23.08
N VAL A 135 -20.00 -6.93 -22.88
CA VAL A 135 -19.69 -7.50 -21.55
C VAL A 135 -18.24 -7.22 -21.14
N LYS A 136 -17.28 -7.25 -22.07
CA LYS A 136 -15.88 -6.84 -21.80
C LYS A 136 -15.76 -5.39 -21.33
N LYS A 137 -16.65 -4.49 -21.80
CA LYS A 137 -16.63 -3.05 -21.46
C LYS A 137 -17.11 -2.75 -20.03
N ARG A 138 -17.82 -3.68 -19.38
CA ARG A 138 -18.35 -3.51 -18.00
C ARG A 138 -17.54 -4.18 -16.91
N ARG A 139 -16.58 -5.04 -17.25
CA ARG A 139 -15.67 -5.61 -16.25
C ARG A 139 -14.60 -4.57 -15.93
N SER A 140 -14.92 -3.63 -15.03
CA SER A 140 -13.87 -2.89 -14.34
C SER A 140 -12.91 -3.93 -13.77
N PRO A 141 -11.60 -3.90 -14.12
CA PRO A 141 -10.64 -4.79 -13.49
C PRO A 141 -10.79 -4.60 -11.98
N VAL A 142 -11.01 -5.70 -11.26
CA VAL A 142 -11.20 -5.66 -9.80
C VAL A 142 -9.87 -5.14 -9.25
N ARG A 143 -9.84 -3.83 -8.93
CA ARG A 143 -8.63 -3.18 -8.41
C ARG A 143 -8.54 -3.59 -6.96
N PHE A 144 -7.65 -4.54 -6.69
CA PHE A 144 -7.37 -4.94 -5.32
C PHE A 144 -6.72 -3.75 -4.59
N PRO A 145 -7.28 -3.28 -3.47
CA PRO A 145 -6.67 -2.21 -2.71
C PRO A 145 -5.33 -2.70 -2.16
N PHE A 146 -4.24 -2.03 -2.53
CA PHE A 146 -2.89 -2.40 -2.11
C PHE A 146 -2.77 -2.45 -0.58
N MET A 147 -3.54 -1.63 0.12
CA MET A 147 -3.54 -1.55 1.58
C MET A 147 -3.90 -2.87 2.28
N ILE A 148 -4.64 -3.77 1.63
CA ILE A 148 -4.94 -5.10 2.20
C ILE A 148 -3.66 -5.93 2.35
N ALA A 149 -2.67 -5.75 1.47
CA ALA A 149 -1.36 -6.39 1.60
C ALA A 149 -0.45 -5.66 2.60
N VAL A 150 -0.64 -4.35 2.80
CA VAL A 150 0.16 -3.55 3.74
C VAL A 150 -0.19 -3.88 5.20
N ALA A 151 -1.46 -4.16 5.51
CA ALA A 151 -1.89 -4.49 6.87
C ALA A 151 -1.19 -5.73 7.49
N PRO A 152 -1.11 -6.91 6.82
CA PRO A 152 -0.36 -8.04 7.35
C PRO A 152 1.16 -7.82 7.32
N ALA A 153 1.67 -7.06 6.33
CA ALA A 153 3.08 -6.66 6.26
C ALA A 153 3.49 -5.80 7.47
N ALA A 154 2.60 -4.90 7.88
CA ALA A 154 2.72 -4.16 9.11
C ALA A 154 2.84 -5.14 10.28
N VAL A 155 1.81 -5.95 10.54
CA VAL A 155 1.77 -6.87 11.69
C VAL A 155 3.05 -7.71 11.79
N THR A 156 3.54 -8.25 10.67
CA THR A 156 4.81 -9.01 10.64
C THR A 156 6.02 -8.16 10.99
N CYS A 157 6.13 -6.94 10.45
CA CYS A 157 7.22 -6.03 10.78
C CYS A 157 7.21 -5.62 12.27
N TRP A 158 6.03 -5.40 12.85
CA TRP A 158 5.88 -5.13 14.28
C TRP A 158 6.28 -6.34 15.14
N TYR A 159 5.89 -7.55 14.73
CA TYR A 159 6.29 -8.79 15.40
C TYR A 159 7.81 -8.99 15.38
N MET A 160 8.48 -8.74 14.26
CA MET A 160 9.94 -8.88 14.16
C MET A 160 10.72 -7.88 15.00
N ILE A 161 10.14 -6.73 15.32
CA ILE A 161 10.77 -5.72 16.18
C ILE A 161 10.66 -6.10 17.66
N TRP A 162 9.66 -6.90 18.02
CA TRP A 162 9.40 -7.33 19.40
C TRP A 162 10.07 -8.65 19.78
N LEU A 163 10.68 -9.33 18.80
CA LEU A 163 11.48 -10.55 18.93
C LEU A 163 12.97 -10.20 19.07
#